data_AF-A0A250X6C4-F1
#
_entry.id   AF-A0A250X6C4-F1
#
_cell.length_a   1.000
_cell.length_b   1.000
_cell.length_c   1.000
_cell.angle_alpha   90.00
_cell.angle_beta   90.00
_cell.angle_gamma   90.00
#
_symmetry.space_group_name_H-M   'P 1'
#
loop_
_entity.id
_entity.type
_entity.pdbx_description
1 polymer ?
#
loop_
_entity_poly.entity_id
_entity_poly.type
_entity_poly.pdbx_seq_one_letter_code
_entity_poly.pdbx_strand_id
1 'polypeptide(L)'
;MSAINILLRGLLKPLSSSTLAPISHSSFSSVFYIPSFHYVPTLQLTTASTSAAENGESSTSIAPSSVPVSTSQTPPVGLFTSGARKVVRLKGRPAAGSLHGIVHVYNSSNNVILSLTDSVGAVKAWTSAGSVGFKNARKSLPVAAEKAAEELAQKAIKLGYSSAEVKLKGVGNNKQYVVQSLGASGLKLTKLMDVTPIPYNGCRRPKKRRI
;
A
#
# COMPACT_ATOMS: atom_id res chain seq x y z
N MET A 1 -18.62 42.81 -57.64
CA MET A 1 -19.96 42.20 -57.45
C MET A 1 -20.13 41.06 -58.44
N SER A 2 -19.95 39.82 -57.98
CA SER A 2 -20.55 38.57 -58.49
C SER A 2 -19.59 37.39 -58.24
N ALA A 3 -19.45 37.04 -56.96
CA ALA A 3 -18.88 35.76 -56.52
C ALA A 3 -19.89 35.06 -55.60
N ILE A 4 -21.19 35.18 -55.94
CA ILE A 4 -22.33 34.68 -55.19
C ILE A 4 -23.09 33.69 -56.09
N ASN A 5 -22.42 32.62 -56.54
CA ASN A 5 -23.10 31.50 -57.23
C ASN A 5 -22.27 30.20 -57.28
N ILE A 6 -21.53 29.89 -56.20
CA ILE A 6 -20.92 28.56 -55.98
C ILE A 6 -21.65 27.81 -54.82
N LEU A 7 -22.82 28.30 -54.41
CA LEU A 7 -23.62 27.77 -53.30
C LEU A 7 -25.01 27.29 -53.74
N LEU A 8 -25.13 26.69 -54.93
CA LEU A 8 -26.43 26.19 -55.42
C LEU A 8 -26.40 24.84 -56.18
N ARG A 9 -25.51 23.92 -55.78
CA ARG A 9 -25.55 22.50 -56.22
C ARG A 9 -25.22 21.52 -55.09
N GLY A 10 -25.94 21.62 -53.98
CA GLY A 10 -25.87 20.68 -52.86
C GLY A 10 -27.24 20.27 -52.29
N LEU A 11 -28.31 20.57 -53.03
CA LEU A 11 -29.68 20.16 -52.73
C LEU A 11 -29.96 18.86 -53.47
N LEU A 12 -30.04 17.75 -52.73
CA LEU A 12 -31.02 16.66 -52.87
C LEU A 12 -30.64 15.54 -51.88
N LYS A 13 -31.21 15.61 -50.68
CA LYS A 13 -31.37 14.45 -49.79
C LYS A 13 -32.61 13.67 -50.27
N PRO A 14 -32.53 12.36 -50.56
CA PRO A 14 -33.74 11.56 -50.63
C PRO A 14 -34.13 11.09 -49.22
N LEU A 15 -35.29 11.55 -48.78
CA LEU A 15 -36.12 10.89 -47.76
C LEU A 15 -36.64 9.58 -48.35
N SER A 16 -36.45 8.46 -47.67
CA SER A 16 -37.40 7.34 -47.77
C SER A 16 -37.61 6.68 -46.41
N SER A 17 -38.89 6.47 -46.15
CA SER A 17 -39.57 5.92 -44.98
C SER A 17 -39.69 4.40 -45.04
N SER A 18 -40.14 3.80 -43.92
CA SER A 18 -40.49 2.38 -43.67
C SER A 18 -39.27 1.48 -43.39
N THR A 19 -39.19 0.72 -42.29
CA THR A 19 -40.19 -0.21 -41.75
C THR A 19 -39.96 -0.48 -40.26
N LEU A 20 -41.03 -0.41 -39.47
CA LEU A 20 -41.14 -0.90 -38.09
C LEU A 20 -41.31 -2.43 -38.11
N ALA A 21 -40.66 -3.14 -37.20
CA ALA A 21 -41.04 -4.50 -36.81
C ALA A 21 -40.78 -4.72 -35.31
N PRO A 22 -41.82 -4.75 -34.46
CA PRO A 22 -41.75 -5.34 -33.13
C PRO A 22 -42.19 -6.81 -33.20
N ILE A 23 -41.43 -7.72 -32.61
CA ILE A 23 -41.89 -9.09 -32.37
C ILE A 23 -41.91 -9.31 -30.86
N SER A 24 -43.13 -9.38 -30.34
CA SER A 24 -43.51 -9.85 -29.02
C SER A 24 -44.02 -11.29 -29.09
N HIS A 25 -44.00 -11.93 -27.91
CA HIS A 25 -44.66 -13.18 -27.49
C HIS A 25 -43.95 -14.52 -27.75
N SER A 26 -43.42 -15.10 -26.67
CA SER A 26 -44.05 -16.24 -25.98
C SER A 26 -43.18 -16.64 -24.79
N SER A 27 -43.57 -16.36 -23.54
CA SER A 27 -44.27 -17.33 -22.68
C SER A 27 -43.47 -18.62 -22.46
N PHE A 28 -42.58 -18.64 -21.45
CA PHE A 28 -42.27 -19.88 -20.75
C PHE A 28 -42.36 -19.65 -19.24
N SER A 29 -43.46 -20.13 -18.71
CA SER A 29 -43.82 -20.24 -17.31
C SER A 29 -42.83 -21.10 -16.52
N SER A 30 -42.47 -20.60 -15.35
CA SER A 30 -42.20 -21.31 -14.10
C SER A 30 -42.21 -22.85 -14.13
N VAL A 31 -41.09 -23.48 -13.81
CA VAL A 31 -41.06 -24.68 -12.95
C VAL A 31 -39.84 -24.62 -12.04
N PHE A 32 -40.13 -24.65 -10.74
CA PHE A 32 -39.23 -24.95 -9.63
C PHE A 32 -38.43 -26.24 -9.88
N TYR A 33 -37.11 -26.24 -9.67
CA TYR A 33 -36.45 -27.45 -9.17
C TYR A 33 -35.15 -27.13 -8.42
N ILE A 34 -35.25 -27.24 -7.09
CA ILE A 34 -34.13 -27.35 -6.15
C ILE A 34 -33.73 -28.82 -6.10
N PRO A 35 -32.44 -29.16 -6.11
CA PRO A 35 -32.01 -30.38 -5.45
C PRO A 35 -31.01 -30.04 -4.34
N SER A 36 -31.54 -29.95 -3.13
CA SER A 36 -30.83 -30.31 -1.91
C SER A 36 -30.67 -31.82 -1.92
N PHE A 37 -29.45 -32.33 -2.08
CA PHE A 37 -29.14 -33.69 -1.65
C PHE A 37 -27.83 -33.69 -0.88
N HIS A 38 -27.99 -33.79 0.44
CA HIS A 38 -27.02 -34.37 1.34
C HIS A 38 -26.54 -35.72 0.81
N TYR A 39 -25.22 -35.93 0.77
CA TYR A 39 -24.65 -37.24 1.06
C TYR A 39 -23.21 -37.09 1.59
N VAL A 40 -23.03 -37.43 2.86
CA VAL A 40 -21.77 -37.75 3.53
C VAL A 40 -21.85 -39.26 3.77
N PRO A 41 -20.80 -40.06 3.48
CA PRO A 41 -20.04 -40.66 4.58
C PRO A 41 -18.55 -40.88 4.28
N THR A 42 -17.75 -40.42 5.24
CA THR A 42 -16.65 -41.10 5.94
C THR A 42 -16.34 -42.54 5.52
N LEU A 43 -15.10 -42.84 5.13
CA LEU A 43 -14.35 -44.03 5.59
C LEU A 43 -12.85 -43.75 5.68
N GLN A 44 -12.36 -43.86 6.92
CA GLN A 44 -11.00 -44.12 7.40
C GLN A 44 -10.53 -45.53 6.94
N LEU A 45 -9.30 -46.05 7.03
CA LEU A 45 -8.03 -45.87 7.77
C LEU A 45 -6.97 -46.70 6.98
N THR A 46 -5.65 -46.48 7.05
CA THR A 46 -4.63 -47.36 7.72
C THR A 46 -3.25 -46.69 7.55
N THR A 47 -2.51 -46.27 8.59
CA THR A 47 -1.62 -47.00 9.53
C THR A 47 -0.43 -47.74 8.93
N ALA A 48 0.77 -47.18 9.12
CA ALA A 48 2.02 -47.83 9.52
C ALA A 48 3.00 -46.72 9.95
N SER A 49 3.32 -46.52 11.25
CA SER A 49 4.45 -47.13 11.98
C SER A 49 5.78 -47.03 11.20
N THR A 50 6.91 -46.50 11.70
CA THR A 50 7.54 -46.81 12.99
C THR A 50 8.77 -45.88 13.23
N SER A 51 8.99 -45.51 14.50
CA SER A 51 10.26 -45.40 15.27
C SER A 51 11.45 -44.49 14.90
N ALA A 52 12.03 -43.98 16.01
CA ALA A 52 13.43 -43.66 16.31
C ALA A 52 13.97 -42.30 15.84
N ALA A 53 14.27 -41.32 16.71
CA ALA A 53 15.25 -41.26 17.83
C ALA A 53 16.67 -40.87 17.39
N GLU A 54 17.19 -39.90 18.14
CA GLU A 54 18.60 -39.57 18.42
C GLU A 54 19.42 -38.61 17.53
N ASN A 55 20.27 -37.91 18.28
CA ASN A 55 21.11 -36.74 17.99
C ASN A 55 22.36 -37.11 17.18
N GLY A 56 23.08 -36.11 16.63
CA GLY A 56 24.50 -36.30 16.34
C GLY A 56 25.06 -35.39 15.26
N GLU A 57 26.08 -34.63 15.66
CA GLU A 57 26.94 -33.74 14.88
C GLU A 57 27.67 -34.44 13.73
N SER A 58 28.05 -33.70 12.68
CA SER A 58 29.38 -33.92 12.06
C SER A 58 29.87 -32.70 11.27
N SER A 59 31.09 -32.35 11.61
CA SER A 59 32.02 -31.39 11.02
C SER A 59 32.74 -31.95 9.78
N THR A 60 33.11 -31.09 8.83
CA THR A 60 34.28 -31.27 7.95
C THR A 60 34.72 -29.86 7.50
N SER A 61 35.63 -29.20 8.22
CA SER A 61 37.06 -29.07 7.90
C SER A 61 37.37 -28.65 6.44
N ILE A 62 37.92 -27.44 6.28
CA ILE A 62 39.15 -27.14 5.52
C ILE A 62 39.65 -25.78 6.05
N ALA A 63 40.88 -25.78 6.57
CA ALA A 63 41.64 -24.62 7.02
C ALA A 63 42.64 -24.18 5.91
N PRO A 64 43.71 -23.43 6.20
CA PRO A 64 43.81 -21.98 5.96
C PRO A 64 44.89 -21.63 4.90
N SER A 65 44.90 -20.40 4.39
CA SER A 65 46.11 -19.84 3.77
C SER A 65 46.29 -18.37 4.11
N SER A 66 47.21 -18.16 5.04
CA SER A 66 47.90 -16.94 5.39
C SER A 66 48.96 -16.59 4.35
N VAL A 67 49.02 -15.34 3.89
CA VAL A 67 50.30 -14.69 3.52
C VAL A 67 50.24 -13.20 3.92
N PRO A 68 51.34 -12.60 4.47
CA PRO A 68 51.30 -11.35 5.22
C PRO A 68 52.02 -10.14 4.55
N VAL A 69 51.67 -8.90 4.98
CA VAL A 69 52.54 -7.71 5.26
C VAL A 69 53.22 -7.04 4.03
N SER A 70 53.34 -5.72 3.78
CA SER A 70 53.50 -4.50 4.61
C SER A 70 53.29 -3.19 3.79
N THR A 71 52.71 -2.19 4.46
CA THR A 71 53.07 -0.76 4.57
C THR A 71 53.25 0.16 3.34
N SER A 72 52.41 1.20 3.26
CA SER A 72 52.88 2.60 3.16
C SER A 72 51.85 3.57 3.76
N GLN A 73 52.36 4.54 4.50
CA GLN A 73 51.65 5.48 5.39
C GLN A 73 51.10 6.69 4.65
N THR A 74 50.05 7.33 5.20
CA THR A 74 49.86 8.80 5.45
C THR A 74 48.36 9.13 5.63
N PRO A 75 47.98 10.27 6.24
CA PRO A 75 48.12 10.72 7.63
C PRO A 75 46.74 10.82 8.36
N PRO A 76 46.70 11.02 9.70
CA PRO A 76 45.44 11.03 10.46
C PRO A 76 44.69 12.36 10.33
N VAL A 77 43.58 12.36 9.60
CA VAL A 77 42.65 13.49 9.56
C VAL A 77 41.62 13.32 10.67
N GLY A 78 41.79 14.12 11.74
CA GLY A 78 40.69 14.69 12.52
C GLY A 78 39.84 13.70 13.32
N LEU A 79 40.17 13.60 14.60
CA LEU A 79 39.32 13.04 15.65
C LEU A 79 38.00 13.83 15.72
N PHE A 80 36.98 13.42 14.98
CA PHE A 80 35.62 13.84 15.29
C PHE A 80 35.21 13.11 16.57
N THR A 81 35.42 13.79 17.70
CA THR A 81 34.87 13.37 18.98
C THR A 81 33.36 13.27 18.81
N SER A 82 32.90 12.03 18.66
CA SER A 82 31.50 11.68 18.81
C SER A 82 31.14 11.99 20.25
N GLY A 83 30.72 13.23 20.50
CA GLY A 83 30.09 13.60 21.75
C GLY A 83 28.98 12.60 21.99
N ALA A 84 29.23 11.67 22.91
CA ALA A 84 28.29 10.64 23.29
C ALA A 84 27.05 11.36 23.81
N ARG A 85 26.06 11.53 22.93
CA ARG A 85 24.76 12.07 23.32
C ARG A 85 24.23 11.12 24.37
N LYS A 86 24.27 11.57 25.63
CA LYS A 86 23.65 10.90 26.77
C LYS A 86 22.20 10.63 26.36
N VAL A 87 21.90 9.37 26.05
CA VAL A 87 20.53 8.92 25.83
C VAL A 87 19.87 9.02 27.20
N VAL A 88 19.27 10.18 27.48
CA VAL A 88 18.44 10.38 28.66
C VAL A 88 17.30 9.37 28.53
N ARG A 89 17.36 8.30 29.31
CA ARG A 89 16.25 7.37 29.50
C ARG A 89 15.11 8.18 30.11
N LEU A 90 14.23 8.67 29.24
CA LEU A 90 12.99 9.33 29.66
C LEU A 90 12.23 8.35 30.54
N LYS A 91 12.08 8.74 31.81
CA LYS A 91 11.43 7.96 32.86
C LYS A 91 9.93 8.06 32.68
N GLY A 92 9.27 6.91 32.63
CA GLY A 92 7.82 6.78 32.45
C GLY A 92 7.43 6.61 30.98
N ARG A 93 7.63 5.40 30.42
CA ARG A 93 6.82 5.04 29.24
C ARG A 93 5.38 4.88 29.72
N PRO A 94 4.41 5.60 29.13
CA PRO A 94 2.99 5.33 29.40
C PRO A 94 2.71 3.84 29.19
N ALA A 95 1.82 3.29 30.00
CA ALA A 95 1.43 1.88 29.94
C ALA A 95 1.10 1.49 28.49
N ALA A 96 1.81 0.47 27.99
CA ALA A 96 1.67 0.01 26.63
C ALA A 96 0.22 -0.42 26.39
N GLY A 97 -0.48 0.27 25.47
CA GLY A 97 -1.80 -0.18 25.00
C GLY A 97 -2.94 0.83 25.08
N SER A 98 -2.78 1.99 25.72
CA SER A 98 -3.88 2.97 25.80
C SER A 98 -3.73 4.20 24.90
N LEU A 99 -2.61 4.33 24.17
CA LEU A 99 -2.42 5.50 23.31
C LEU A 99 -3.25 5.41 22.04
N HIS A 100 -3.90 6.53 21.77
CA HIS A 100 -4.65 6.81 20.56
C HIS A 100 -3.86 7.80 19.69
N GLY A 101 -3.71 7.50 18.41
CA GLY A 101 -2.98 8.33 17.47
C GLY A 101 -3.75 8.64 16.20
N ILE A 102 -3.22 9.54 15.39
CA ILE A 102 -3.74 9.87 14.07
C ILE A 102 -2.66 9.49 13.05
N VAL A 103 -3.03 8.66 12.09
CA VAL A 103 -2.19 8.28 10.96
C VAL A 103 -2.58 9.13 9.75
N HIS A 104 -1.67 10.01 9.36
CA HIS A 104 -1.76 10.77 8.14
C HIS A 104 -1.15 9.99 6.98
N VAL A 105 -1.97 9.72 5.96
CA VAL A 105 -1.56 9.04 4.74
C VAL A 105 -1.52 10.06 3.62
N TYR A 106 -0.33 10.44 3.19
CA TYR A 106 -0.15 11.25 1.98
C TYR A 106 0.15 10.34 0.79
N ASN A 107 -0.81 10.25 -0.12
CA ASN A 107 -0.77 9.38 -1.28
C ASN A 107 -0.71 10.21 -2.57
N SER A 108 0.49 10.30 -3.12
CA SER A 108 0.75 10.84 -4.45
C SER A 108 0.90 9.70 -5.45
N SER A 109 0.74 9.98 -6.75
CA SER A 109 0.89 8.96 -7.80
C SER A 109 2.27 8.28 -7.81
N ASN A 110 3.29 8.94 -7.25
CA ASN A 110 4.69 8.50 -7.32
C ASN A 110 5.25 8.04 -5.97
N ASN A 111 4.52 8.26 -4.87
CA ASN A 111 4.99 7.96 -3.52
C ASN A 111 3.86 7.93 -2.51
N VAL A 112 4.03 7.09 -1.48
CA VAL A 112 3.20 7.06 -0.28
C VAL A 112 4.06 7.43 0.92
N ILE A 113 3.59 8.41 1.68
CA ILE A 113 4.24 8.88 2.91
C ILE A 113 3.24 8.72 4.04
N LEU A 114 3.66 8.06 5.10
CA LEU A 114 2.83 7.78 6.27
C LEU A 114 3.44 8.46 7.49
N SER A 115 2.60 9.07 8.31
CA SER A 115 3.05 9.75 9.52
C SER A 115 2.07 9.49 10.65
N LEU A 116 2.58 9.04 11.78
CA LEU A 116 1.85 8.87 13.02
C LEU A 116 2.03 10.12 13.88
N THR A 117 0.94 10.73 14.29
CA THR A 117 0.90 11.91 15.15
C THR A 117 0.02 11.69 16.37
N ASP A 118 0.26 12.47 17.42
CA ASP A 118 -0.70 12.66 18.51
C ASP A 118 -1.87 13.54 18.06
N SER A 119 -2.91 13.66 18.90
CA SER A 119 -4.01 14.60 18.71
C SER A 119 -3.56 16.07 18.65
N VAL A 120 -2.43 16.40 19.30
CA VAL A 120 -1.82 17.74 19.27
C VAL A 120 -1.09 18.02 17.93
N GLY A 121 -0.78 16.98 17.15
CA GLY A 121 -0.07 17.10 15.87
C GLY A 121 1.44 16.87 15.94
N ALA A 122 2.00 16.48 17.09
CA ALA A 122 3.40 16.09 17.19
C ALA A 122 3.65 14.75 16.47
N VAL A 123 4.59 14.71 15.53
CA VAL A 123 4.95 13.50 14.78
C VAL A 123 5.82 12.59 15.64
N LYS A 124 5.41 11.33 15.80
CA LYS A 124 6.15 10.32 16.59
C LYS A 124 6.95 9.37 15.73
N ALA A 125 6.36 8.95 14.63
CA ALA A 125 6.98 8.04 13.67
C ALA A 125 6.50 8.39 12.27
N TRP A 126 7.36 8.17 11.30
CA TRP A 126 7.02 8.30 9.88
C TRP A 126 7.76 7.23 9.08
N THR A 127 7.15 6.85 7.97
CA THR A 127 7.72 5.93 6.98
C THR A 127 7.26 6.37 5.60
N SER A 128 7.95 5.88 4.58
CA SER A 128 7.54 6.09 3.20
C SER A 128 8.00 4.90 2.35
N ALA A 129 7.45 4.75 1.15
CA ALA A 129 7.92 3.72 0.22
C ALA A 129 9.44 3.83 -0.03
N GLY A 130 9.99 5.05 -0.05
CA GLY A 130 11.43 5.27 -0.16
C GLY A 130 12.24 4.82 1.05
N SER A 131 11.69 4.94 2.27
CA SER A 131 12.35 4.53 3.53
C SER A 131 12.54 3.01 3.61
N VAL A 132 11.59 2.25 3.05
CA VAL A 132 11.64 0.78 2.99
C VAL A 132 12.63 0.28 1.92
N GLY A 133 13.15 1.17 1.07
CA GLY A 133 14.14 0.84 0.04
C GLY A 133 13.59 0.75 -1.39
N PHE A 134 12.32 1.10 -1.63
CA PHE A 134 11.80 1.18 -2.99
C PHE A 134 12.31 2.45 -3.70
N LYS A 135 12.76 2.29 -4.95
CA LYS A 135 13.33 3.37 -5.76
C LYS A 135 12.53 3.58 -7.05
N ASN A 136 12.56 4.81 -7.56
CA ASN A 136 11.97 5.20 -8.85
C ASN A 136 10.48 4.80 -8.98
N ALA A 137 10.08 4.26 -10.13
CA ALA A 137 8.71 3.82 -10.41
C ALA A 137 8.22 2.72 -9.45
N ARG A 138 9.12 1.98 -8.79
CA ARG A 138 8.71 0.93 -7.84
C ARG A 138 8.05 1.48 -6.58
N LYS A 139 8.15 2.79 -6.32
CA LYS A 139 7.51 3.47 -5.17
C LYS A 139 6.00 3.66 -5.33
N SER A 140 5.47 3.61 -6.55
CA SER A 140 4.03 3.76 -6.80
C SER A 140 3.27 2.43 -6.74
N LEU A 141 3.96 1.30 -6.67
CA LEU A 141 3.33 -0.02 -6.57
C LEU A 141 2.63 -0.21 -5.22
N PRO A 142 1.51 -0.97 -5.19
CA PRO A 142 0.74 -1.21 -3.98
C PRO A 142 1.57 -1.95 -2.91
N VAL A 143 2.41 -2.91 -3.32
CA VAL A 143 3.33 -3.64 -2.44
C VAL A 143 4.30 -2.71 -1.70
N ALA A 144 4.67 -1.58 -2.30
CA ALA A 144 5.52 -0.59 -1.63
C ALA A 144 4.76 0.16 -0.54
N ALA A 145 3.47 0.39 -0.73
CA ALA A 145 2.60 1.03 0.26
C ALA A 145 2.29 0.11 1.44
N GLU A 146 2.07 -1.19 1.17
CA GLU A 146 1.87 -2.22 2.19
C GLU A 146 3.08 -2.30 3.13
N LYS A 147 4.28 -2.51 2.58
CA LYS A 147 5.49 -2.60 3.43
C LYS A 147 5.77 -1.33 4.23
N ALA A 148 5.47 -0.16 3.66
CA ALA A 148 5.62 1.11 4.39
C ALA A 148 4.63 1.22 5.56
N ALA A 149 3.42 0.69 5.39
CA ALA A 149 2.39 0.64 6.43
C ALA A 149 2.73 -0.37 7.53
N GLU A 150 3.24 -1.55 7.17
CA GLU A 150 3.75 -2.54 8.13
C GLU A 150 4.86 -1.94 9.00
N GLU A 151 5.85 -1.29 8.37
CA GLU A 151 6.96 -0.67 9.10
C GLU A 151 6.47 0.44 10.04
N LEU A 152 5.47 1.23 9.63
CA LEU A 152 4.87 2.25 10.48
C LEU A 152 4.13 1.62 11.67
N ALA A 153 3.34 0.57 11.42
CA ALA A 153 2.58 -0.11 12.47
C ALA A 153 3.52 -0.73 13.51
N GLN A 154 4.60 -1.36 13.08
CA GLN A 154 5.63 -1.88 13.98
C GLN A 154 6.26 -0.76 14.83
N LYS A 155 6.54 0.41 14.24
CA LYS A 155 7.03 1.58 14.99
C LYS A 155 5.98 2.09 15.98
N ALA A 156 4.70 2.14 15.59
CA ALA A 156 3.60 2.58 16.43
C ALA A 156 3.41 1.67 17.65
N ILE A 157 3.44 0.35 17.45
CA ILE A 157 3.32 -0.65 18.52
C ILE A 157 4.48 -0.55 19.50
N LYS A 158 5.73 -0.36 19.00
CA LYS A 158 6.92 -0.13 19.84
C LYS A 158 6.79 1.11 20.73
N LEU A 159 6.02 2.11 20.29
CA LEU A 159 5.75 3.34 21.03
C LEU A 159 4.52 3.23 21.96
N GLY A 160 3.74 2.16 21.88
CA GLY A 160 2.59 1.90 22.76
C GLY A 160 1.22 2.32 22.20
N TYR A 161 1.12 2.65 20.91
CA TYR A 161 -0.16 2.94 20.26
C TYR A 161 -0.92 1.65 19.97
N SER A 162 -2.18 1.59 20.40
CA SER A 162 -3.07 0.45 20.12
C SER A 162 -4.18 0.81 19.13
N SER A 163 -4.62 2.07 19.12
CA SER A 163 -5.67 2.56 18.24
C SER A 163 -5.21 3.77 17.42
N ALA A 164 -5.75 3.89 16.22
CA ALA A 164 -5.48 5.02 15.35
C ALA A 164 -6.67 5.45 14.49
N GLU A 165 -6.81 6.75 14.27
CA GLU A 165 -7.62 7.30 13.19
C GLU A 165 -6.78 7.45 11.92
N VAL A 166 -7.35 7.16 10.76
CA VAL A 166 -6.65 7.27 9.47
C VAL A 166 -7.21 8.44 8.68
N LYS A 167 -6.34 9.40 8.36
CA LYS A 167 -6.63 10.55 7.51
C LYS A 167 -5.94 10.38 6.16
N LEU A 168 -6.70 10.11 5.12
CA LEU A 168 -6.24 9.89 3.76
C LEU A 168 -6.15 11.23 3.01
N LYS A 169 -5.02 11.53 2.38
CA LYS A 169 -4.81 12.72 1.57
C LYS A 169 -4.22 12.35 0.22
N GLY A 170 -4.77 12.92 -0.85
CA GLY A 170 -4.24 12.81 -2.21
C GLY A 170 -5.06 11.90 -3.11
N VAL A 171 -4.66 11.77 -4.38
CA VAL A 171 -5.45 11.11 -5.43
C VAL A 171 -4.86 9.77 -5.90
N GLY A 172 -3.77 9.30 -5.28
CA GLY A 172 -3.15 8.03 -5.67
C GLY A 172 -4.02 6.79 -5.38
N ASN A 173 -3.76 5.70 -6.10
CA ASN A 173 -4.54 4.45 -5.99
C ASN A 173 -4.17 3.62 -4.73
N ASN A 174 -3.10 4.00 -4.04
CA ASN A 174 -2.54 3.20 -2.95
C ASN A 174 -3.28 3.30 -1.59
N LYS A 175 -4.41 4.02 -1.51
CA LYS A 175 -5.12 4.31 -0.24
C LYS A 175 -5.60 3.02 0.44
N GLN A 176 -6.24 2.13 -0.32
CA GLN A 176 -6.85 0.90 0.20
C GLN A 176 -5.82 -0.07 0.80
N TYR A 177 -4.67 -0.23 0.13
CA TYR A 177 -3.60 -1.13 0.56
C TYR A 177 -2.96 -0.69 1.88
N VAL A 178 -2.81 0.62 2.09
CA VAL A 178 -2.33 1.18 3.36
C VAL A 178 -3.30 0.85 4.49
N VAL A 179 -4.59 1.10 4.29
CA VAL A 179 -5.63 0.85 5.32
C VAL A 179 -5.69 -0.64 5.66
N GLN A 180 -5.65 -1.50 4.65
CA GLN A 180 -5.65 -2.96 4.82
C GLN A 180 -4.42 -3.43 5.62
N SER A 181 -3.23 -2.96 5.24
CA SER A 181 -1.97 -3.34 5.89
C SER A 181 -1.86 -2.84 7.34
N LEU A 182 -2.34 -1.62 7.62
CA LEU A 182 -2.40 -1.08 8.99
C LEU A 182 -3.32 -1.94 9.88
N GLY A 183 -4.47 -2.37 9.36
CA GLY A 183 -5.38 -3.28 10.07
C GLY A 183 -4.78 -4.67 10.29
N ALA A 184 -4.11 -5.22 9.27
CA ALA A 184 -3.43 -6.53 9.35
C ALA A 184 -2.25 -6.53 10.34
N SER A 185 -1.59 -5.39 10.52
CA SER A 185 -0.43 -5.24 11.41
C SER A 185 -0.80 -5.11 12.90
N GLY A 186 -2.08 -5.17 13.26
CA GLY A 186 -2.55 -5.17 14.66
C GLY A 186 -2.88 -3.80 15.24
N LEU A 187 -2.96 -2.74 14.43
CA LEU A 187 -3.51 -1.45 14.87
C LEU A 187 -5.03 -1.42 14.73
N LYS A 188 -5.74 -1.04 15.80
CA LYS A 188 -7.19 -0.88 15.78
C LYS A 188 -7.56 0.44 15.10
N LEU A 189 -8.20 0.36 13.92
CA LEU A 189 -8.61 1.54 13.17
C LEU A 189 -9.98 2.03 13.69
N THR A 190 -10.03 3.23 14.27
CA THR A 190 -11.27 3.78 14.84
C THR A 190 -12.10 4.54 13.80
N LYS A 191 -11.43 5.34 12.98
CA LYS A 191 -12.09 6.22 12.01
C LYS A 191 -11.28 6.33 10.74
N LEU A 192 -11.96 6.34 9.59
CA LEU A 192 -11.37 6.54 8.27
C LEU A 192 -11.96 7.82 7.66
N MET A 193 -11.11 8.79 7.34
CA MET A 193 -11.53 10.06 6.75
C MET A 193 -10.68 10.40 5.53
N ASP A 194 -11.31 10.84 4.44
CA ASP A 194 -10.60 11.49 3.33
C ASP A 194 -10.54 13.00 3.58
N VAL A 195 -9.32 13.51 3.64
CA VAL A 195 -8.97 14.93 3.85
C VAL A 195 -8.27 15.50 2.61
N THR A 196 -8.55 14.95 1.42
CA THR A 196 -8.04 15.49 0.16
C THR A 196 -8.62 16.88 -0.11
N PRO A 197 -7.79 17.93 -0.24
CA PRO A 197 -8.28 19.29 -0.42
C PRO A 197 -8.91 19.45 -1.81
N ILE A 198 -10.18 19.86 -1.84
CA ILE A 198 -10.89 20.24 -3.07
C ILE A 198 -10.86 21.77 -3.18
N PRO A 199 -10.17 22.35 -4.19
CA PRO A 199 -10.09 23.80 -4.33
C PRO A 199 -11.36 24.38 -4.95
N TYR A 200 -11.88 25.47 -4.38
CA TYR A 200 -12.97 26.26 -4.96
C TYR A 200 -12.41 27.28 -5.96
N ASN A 201 -12.21 26.85 -7.22
CA ASN A 201 -11.69 27.71 -8.30
C ASN A 201 -10.41 28.50 -7.92
N GLY A 202 -9.44 27.81 -7.31
CA GLY A 202 -8.16 28.38 -6.90
C GLY A 202 -7.16 28.60 -8.04
N CYS A 203 -5.87 28.40 -7.76
CA CYS A 203 -4.80 28.63 -8.73
C CYS A 203 -4.97 27.81 -10.03
N ARG A 204 -4.60 28.42 -11.16
CA ARG A 204 -4.62 27.78 -12.48
C ARG A 204 -3.75 26.52 -12.50
N ARG A 205 -4.31 25.39 -12.95
CA ARG A 205 -3.57 24.14 -13.12
C ARG A 205 -2.44 24.31 -14.17
N PRO A 206 -1.29 23.63 -13.99
CA PRO A 206 -0.23 23.62 -15.00
C PRO A 206 -0.74 23.16 -16.37
N LYS A 207 -0.13 23.67 -17.44
CA LYS A 207 -0.44 23.26 -18.81
C LYS A 207 -0.31 21.74 -18.95
N LYS A 208 -1.26 21.10 -19.64
CA LYS A 208 -1.20 19.65 -19.93
C LYS A 208 0.13 19.31 -20.60
N ARG A 209 0.86 18.37 -20.01
CA ARG A 209 2.15 17.90 -20.52
C ARG A 209 1.94 17.16 -21.85
N ARG A 210 2.81 17.43 -22.84
CA ARG A 210 2.86 16.76 -24.15
C ARG A 210 4.03 15.79 -24.10
N ILE A 211 3.77 14.49 -23.99
CA ILE A 211 4.75 13.40 -24.20
C ILE A 211 4.15 12.50 -25.25
#